data_AF-A0A352KRL7-F1
#
_entry.id   AF-A0A352KRL7-F1
#
_cell.length_a   1.000
_cell.length_b   1.000
_cell.length_c   1.000
_cell.angle_alpha   90.00
_cell.angle_beta   90.00
_cell.angle_gamma   90.00
#
_symmetry.space_group_name_H-M   'P 1'
#
loop_
_entity.id
_entity.type
_entity.pdbx_description
1 polymer ?
#
loop_
_entity_poly.entity_id
_entity_poly.type
_entity_poly.pdbx_seq_one_letter_code
_entity_poly.pdbx_strand_id
1 'polypeptide(L)'
;MHALMATSLPKNLLSTTNPMVGVTAQQWFALLRENQYSIDLEYLHRAVAISLAAPINSFFAARENRQHGPAIQATALTKDPIFILGHWRSGTTHLHYLMCEDPQFCAPNNYQASRPDIFLNGGETSLATKIANALGLIPKTRPMDEVKVDVDTVAEDEQGLFMHCGLSPIGGGVFPKN
;
A
#
# COMPACT_ATOMS: atom_id res chain seq x y z
N MET A 1 16.58 22.26 12.90
CA MET A 1 16.69 21.52 11.62
C MET A 1 15.44 20.66 11.49
N HIS A 2 14.37 21.20 10.89
CA HIS A 2 13.04 20.60 10.90
C HIS A 2 12.80 19.88 9.58
N ALA A 3 12.27 18.66 9.60
CA ALA A 3 11.81 17.95 8.42
C ALA A 3 10.29 18.06 8.24
N LEU A 4 9.88 17.80 7.00
CA LEU A 4 8.53 17.92 6.48
C LEU A 4 8.30 16.58 5.80
N MET A 5 7.46 15.69 6.37
CA MET A 5 6.79 14.68 5.53
C MET A 5 5.68 15.42 4.78
N ALA A 6 6.02 16.01 3.65
CA ALA A 6 5.04 16.70 2.82
C ALA A 6 4.28 15.68 1.97
N THR A 7 3.23 15.08 2.53
CA THR A 7 2.05 14.75 1.74
C THR A 7 1.02 15.85 1.98
N SER A 8 0.80 16.69 0.96
CA SER A 8 -0.26 17.67 1.00
C SER A 8 -1.63 16.95 1.12
N LEU A 9 -2.31 17.20 2.24
CA LEU A 9 -3.75 17.04 2.57
C LEU A 9 -4.15 15.85 3.46
N PRO A 10 -5.00 16.01 4.51
CA PRO A 10 -5.78 17.18 4.95
C PRO A 10 -5.28 17.84 6.26
N LYS A 11 -5.84 19.02 6.58
CA LYS A 11 -5.58 19.94 7.72
C LYS A 11 -5.80 19.37 9.14
N ASN A 12 -5.85 18.05 9.32
CA ASN A 12 -6.04 17.44 10.62
C ASN A 12 -4.78 16.67 11.02
N LEU A 13 -4.12 17.15 12.08
CA LEU A 13 -2.99 16.52 12.77
C LEU A 13 -3.25 15.04 13.15
N LEU A 14 -4.53 14.62 13.12
CA LEU A 14 -5.05 13.29 13.42
C LEU A 14 -5.40 12.46 12.17
N SER A 15 -5.02 12.88 10.96
CA SER A 15 -5.22 12.08 9.75
C SER A 15 -4.41 10.78 9.87
N THR A 16 -5.12 9.69 10.18
CA THR A 16 -4.62 8.32 10.42
C THR A 16 -4.40 7.53 9.14
N THR A 17 -4.65 8.12 7.96
CA THR A 17 -4.39 7.49 6.66
C THR A 17 -2.88 7.29 6.50
N ASN A 18 -2.44 6.10 6.89
CA ASN A 18 -1.06 5.71 6.87
C ASN A 18 -0.78 4.95 5.57
N PRO A 19 0.05 5.50 4.66
CA PRO A 19 0.36 4.85 3.39
C PRO A 19 1.18 3.57 3.56
N MET A 20 1.55 3.17 4.78
CA MET A 20 2.37 2.00 5.09
C MET A 20 1.65 0.95 5.98
N VAL A 21 0.31 0.83 5.87
CA VAL A 21 -0.46 -0.06 6.75
C VAL A 21 -0.12 -1.55 6.63
N GLY A 22 0.40 -1.98 5.47
CA GLY A 22 0.70 -3.39 5.19
C GLY A 22 2.17 -3.77 5.32
N VAL A 23 3.07 -2.84 5.66
CA VAL A 23 4.50 -3.16 5.73
C VAL A 23 4.80 -4.14 6.87
N THR A 24 5.72 -5.06 6.60
CA THR A 24 6.33 -6.00 7.55
C THR A 24 7.42 -5.30 8.36
N ALA A 25 7.81 -5.91 9.49
CA ALA A 25 8.88 -5.36 10.34
C ALA A 25 10.22 -5.26 9.60
N GLN A 26 10.50 -6.18 8.67
CA GLN A 26 11.70 -6.15 7.84
C GLN A 26 11.71 -4.95 6.89
N GLN A 27 10.61 -4.74 6.15
CA GLN A 27 10.47 -3.58 5.25
C GLN A 27 10.52 -2.27 6.04
N TRP A 28 9.82 -2.19 7.18
CA TRP A 28 9.84 -1.00 8.03
C TRP A 28 11.24 -0.66 8.54
N PHE A 29 11.99 -1.66 9.02
CA PHE A 29 13.36 -1.46 9.48
C PHE A 29 14.30 -1.07 8.33
N ALA A 30 14.13 -1.66 7.14
CA ALA A 30 14.89 -1.28 5.95
C ALA A 30 14.65 0.19 5.57
N LEU A 31 13.38 0.61 5.50
CA LEU A 31 12.99 1.99 5.25
C LEU A 31 13.57 2.95 6.29
N LEU A 32 13.48 2.62 7.58
CA LEU A 32 14.07 3.44 8.64
C LEU A 32 15.58 3.59 8.46
N ARG A 33 16.29 2.50 8.18
CA ARG A 33 17.74 2.50 8.00
C ARG A 33 18.15 3.32 6.77
N GLU A 34 17.46 3.13 5.64
CA GLU A 34 17.70 3.88 4.40
C GLU A 34 17.47 5.37 4.59
N ASN A 35 16.51 5.73 5.46
CA ASN A 35 16.18 7.12 5.78
C ASN A 35 16.85 7.64 7.07
N GLN A 36 17.90 6.97 7.54
CA GLN A 36 18.70 7.37 8.71
C GLN A 36 17.89 7.58 9.99
N TYR A 37 16.77 6.87 10.15
CA TYR A 37 15.82 7.01 11.25
C TYR A 37 15.27 8.44 11.42
N SER A 38 15.25 9.23 10.34
CA SER A 38 14.78 10.61 10.33
C SER A 38 13.25 10.64 10.33
N ILE A 39 12.65 10.87 11.50
CA ILE A 39 11.20 10.99 11.68
C ILE A 39 10.91 12.30 12.42
N ASP A 40 10.08 13.17 11.84
CA ASP A 40 9.66 14.38 12.53
C ASP A 40 8.70 14.06 13.68
N LEU A 41 8.78 14.86 14.74
CA LEU A 41 7.93 14.73 15.92
C LEU A 41 6.43 14.74 15.58
N GLU A 42 6.04 15.51 14.55
CA GLU A 42 4.66 15.57 14.06
C GLU A 42 4.15 14.20 13.58
N TYR A 43 5.02 13.33 13.05
CA TYR A 43 4.64 12.02 12.51
C TYR A 43 5.04 10.84 13.39
N LEU A 44 5.55 11.10 14.61
CA LEU A 44 5.94 10.04 15.54
C LEU A 44 4.77 9.10 15.86
N HIS A 45 3.55 9.63 15.94
CA HIS A 45 2.34 8.83 16.14
C HIS A 45 2.13 7.78 15.03
N ARG A 46 2.44 8.12 13.77
CA ARG A 46 2.38 7.19 12.62
C ARG A 46 3.49 6.15 12.73
N ALA A 47 4.71 6.58 13.03
CA ALA A 47 5.86 5.69 13.20
C ALA A 47 5.63 4.66 14.31
N VAL A 48 5.04 5.06 15.43
CA VAL A 48 4.66 4.16 16.53
C VAL A 48 3.57 3.18 16.06
N ALA A 49 2.52 3.67 15.39
CA ALA A 49 1.47 2.80 14.86
C ALA A 49 2.03 1.73 13.89
N ILE A 50 2.94 2.11 12.98
CA ILE A 50 3.62 1.18 12.07
C ILE A 50 4.47 0.20 12.87
N SER A 51 5.27 0.68 13.82
CA SER A 51 6.16 -0.18 14.62
C SER A 51 5.38 -1.22 15.45
N LEU A 52 4.15 -0.91 15.85
CA LEU A 52 3.26 -1.87 16.54
C LEU A 52 2.60 -2.85 15.57
N ALA A 53 2.21 -2.40 14.36
CA ALA A 53 1.53 -3.24 13.38
C ALA A 53 2.49 -4.15 12.58
N ALA A 54 3.70 -3.69 12.30
CA ALA A 54 4.65 -4.36 11.41
C ALA A 54 5.07 -5.77 11.88
N PRO A 55 5.27 -6.05 13.18
CA PRO A 55 5.52 -7.42 13.65
C PRO A 55 4.33 -8.36 13.44
N ILE A 56 3.10 -7.85 13.58
CA ILE A 56 1.87 -8.61 13.33
C ILE A 56 1.78 -8.96 11.85
N ASN A 57 2.03 -7.98 10.97
CA ASN A 57 2.10 -8.20 9.52
C ASN A 57 3.17 -9.24 9.16
N SER A 58 4.37 -9.16 9.76
CA SER A 58 5.44 -10.15 9.55
C SER A 58 5.03 -11.58 9.93
N PHE A 59 4.30 -11.74 11.04
CA PHE A 59 3.80 -13.05 11.45
C PHE A 59 2.83 -13.64 10.41
N PHE A 60 1.88 -12.84 9.93
CA PHE A 60 0.93 -13.27 8.90
C PHE A 60 1.63 -13.51 7.54
N ALA A 61 2.60 -12.68 7.17
CA ALA A 61 3.37 -12.83 5.95
C ALA A 61 4.18 -14.13 5.95
N ALA A 62 4.84 -14.44 7.07
CA ALA A 62 5.56 -15.71 7.22
C ALA A 62 4.62 -16.91 7.11
N ARG A 63 3.40 -16.81 7.66
CA ARG A 63 2.38 -17.86 7.55
C ARG A 63 1.87 -18.01 6.11
N GLU A 64 1.60 -16.92 5.43
CA GLU A 64 1.17 -16.89 4.02
C GLU A 64 2.23 -17.48 3.10
N ASN A 65 3.48 -17.00 3.21
CA ASN A 65 4.59 -17.52 2.42
C ASN A 65 4.82 -19.03 2.66
N ARG A 66 4.65 -19.51 3.90
CA ARG A 66 4.74 -20.94 4.19
C ARG A 66 3.64 -21.77 3.53
N GLN A 67 2.43 -21.21 3.41
CA GLN A 67 1.25 -21.91 2.88
C GLN A 67 1.18 -21.86 1.35
N HIS A 68 1.42 -20.67 0.79
CA HIS A 68 1.19 -20.37 -0.62
C HIS A 68 2.47 -20.11 -1.41
N GLY A 69 3.60 -19.80 -0.76
CA GLY A 69 4.88 -19.48 -1.41
C GLY A 69 5.32 -20.49 -2.48
N PRO A 70 5.30 -21.82 -2.20
CA PRO A 70 5.62 -22.81 -3.22
C PRO A 70 4.68 -22.79 -4.43
N ALA A 71 3.38 -22.55 -4.21
CA ALA A 71 2.39 -22.48 -5.28
C ALA A 71 2.57 -21.19 -6.12
N ILE A 72 2.84 -20.05 -5.47
CA ILE A 72 3.15 -18.78 -6.13
C ILE A 72 4.38 -18.93 -7.02
N GLN A 73 5.47 -19.51 -6.49
CA GLN A 73 6.71 -19.74 -7.24
C GLN A 73 6.54 -20.70 -8.42
N ALA A 74 5.62 -21.67 -8.30
CA ALA A 74 5.31 -22.61 -9.37
C ALA A 74 4.27 -22.07 -10.39
N THR A 75 3.69 -20.88 -10.16
CA THR A 75 2.67 -20.32 -11.04
C THR A 75 3.31 -19.84 -12.34
N ALA A 76 2.98 -20.51 -13.45
CA ALA A 76 3.39 -20.08 -14.78
C ALA A 76 2.45 -18.99 -15.31
N LEU A 77 3.02 -17.88 -15.78
CA LEU A 77 2.26 -16.87 -16.51
C LEU A 77 1.92 -17.43 -17.89
N THR A 78 0.62 -17.62 -18.16
CA THR A 78 0.13 -18.21 -19.41
C THR A 78 -0.04 -17.19 -20.54
N LYS A 79 0.00 -15.90 -20.21
CA LYS A 79 -0.11 -14.76 -21.12
C LYS A 79 0.89 -13.69 -20.74
N ASP A 80 1.29 -12.87 -21.70
CA ASP A 80 2.19 -11.74 -21.46
C ASP A 80 1.47 -10.64 -20.66
N PRO A 81 2.10 -10.07 -19.62
CA PRO A 81 1.52 -8.96 -18.86
C PRO A 81 1.52 -7.66 -19.67
N ILE A 82 0.54 -6.80 -19.41
CA ILE A 82 0.46 -5.46 -20.00
C ILE A 82 0.91 -4.43 -18.97
N PHE A 83 1.92 -3.64 -19.31
CA PHE A 83 2.38 -2.52 -18.49
C PHE A 83 1.83 -1.22 -19.04
N ILE A 84 1.05 -0.50 -18.23
CA ILE A 84 0.58 0.85 -18.52
C ILE A 84 1.57 1.84 -17.92
N LEU A 85 2.35 2.49 -18.78
CA LEU A 85 3.34 3.50 -18.37
C LEU A 85 2.90 4.89 -18.83
N GLY A 86 3.15 5.91 -18.01
CA GLY A 86 2.83 7.28 -18.36
C GLY A 86 3.23 8.27 -17.28
N HIS A 87 3.16 9.55 -17.62
CA HIS A 87 3.37 10.62 -16.64
C HIS A 87 2.15 10.74 -15.72
N TRP A 88 2.38 11.25 -14.50
CA TRP A 88 1.28 11.50 -13.58
C TRP A 88 0.28 12.46 -14.23
N ARG A 89 -1.02 12.17 -14.03
CA ARG A 89 -2.14 12.95 -14.61
C ARG A 89 -2.28 12.86 -16.14
N SER A 90 -1.69 11.87 -16.80
CA SER A 90 -1.91 11.62 -18.24
C SER A 90 -3.10 10.68 -18.55
N GLY A 91 -3.94 10.37 -17.55
CA GLY A 91 -5.11 9.50 -17.74
C GLY A 91 -4.83 8.00 -17.69
N THR A 92 -3.63 7.57 -17.28
CA THR A 92 -3.26 6.15 -17.13
C THR A 92 -4.18 5.40 -16.18
N THR A 93 -4.55 5.98 -15.04
CA THR A 93 -5.51 5.38 -14.11
C THR A 93 -6.87 5.14 -14.78
N HIS A 94 -7.34 6.06 -15.62
CA HIS A 94 -8.63 5.89 -16.31
C HIS A 94 -8.56 4.76 -17.35
N LEU A 95 -7.47 4.69 -18.11
CA LEU A 95 -7.21 3.56 -19.02
C LEU A 95 -7.15 2.23 -18.25
N HIS A 96 -6.47 2.21 -17.11
CA HIS A 96 -6.36 1.03 -16.27
C HIS A 96 -7.73 0.52 -15.80
N TYR A 97 -8.61 1.42 -15.35
CA TYR A 97 -9.99 1.06 -15.02
C TYR A 97 -10.74 0.46 -16.22
N LEU A 98 -10.67 1.10 -17.39
CA LEU A 98 -11.34 0.59 -18.61
C LEU A 98 -10.83 -0.80 -19.01
N MET A 99 -9.54 -1.07 -18.86
CA MET A 99 -8.98 -2.39 -19.13
C MET A 99 -9.50 -3.44 -18.14
N CYS A 100 -9.67 -3.09 -16.86
CA CYS A 100 -10.17 -4.02 -15.86
C CYS A 100 -11.66 -4.37 -16.00
N GLU A 101 -12.42 -3.64 -16.82
CA GLU A 101 -13.80 -4.02 -17.19
C GLU A 101 -13.83 -5.25 -18.13
N ASP A 102 -12.72 -5.56 -18.80
CA ASP A 102 -12.62 -6.75 -19.63
C ASP A 102 -12.12 -7.95 -18.80
N PRO A 103 -12.92 -9.04 -18.70
CA PRO A 103 -12.60 -10.20 -17.87
C PRO A 103 -11.36 -10.98 -18.32
N GLN A 104 -10.76 -10.64 -19.47
CA GLN A 104 -9.49 -11.22 -19.89
C GLN A 104 -8.30 -10.72 -19.07
N PHE A 105 -8.44 -9.58 -18.39
CA PHE A 105 -7.40 -8.94 -17.59
C PHE A 105 -7.66 -9.10 -16.09
N CYS A 106 -6.59 -9.05 -15.31
CA CYS A 106 -6.65 -8.93 -13.86
C CYS A 106 -5.63 -7.91 -13.39
N ALA A 107 -5.97 -7.22 -12.32
CA ALA A 107 -5.13 -6.24 -11.64
C ALA A 107 -5.42 -6.32 -10.13
N PRO A 108 -4.47 -5.94 -9.26
CA PRO A 108 -4.73 -5.93 -7.83
C PRO A 108 -5.76 -4.86 -7.47
N ASN A 109 -6.56 -5.15 -6.46
CA ASN A 109 -7.36 -4.11 -5.80
C ASN A 109 -6.58 -3.42 -4.67
N ASN A 110 -7.18 -2.39 -4.07
CA ASN A 110 -6.54 -1.62 -3.00
C ASN A 110 -6.18 -2.47 -1.79
N TYR A 111 -6.98 -3.47 -1.45
CA TYR A 111 -6.65 -4.39 -0.36
C TYR A 111 -5.35 -5.13 -0.66
N GLN A 112 -5.26 -5.76 -1.83
CA GLN A 112 -4.11 -6.54 -2.28
C GLN A 112 -2.86 -5.66 -2.43
N ALA A 113 -2.98 -4.49 -3.07
CA ALA A 113 -1.87 -3.54 -3.22
C ALA A 113 -1.42 -2.94 -1.88
N SER A 114 -2.32 -2.77 -0.91
CA SER A 114 -1.95 -2.27 0.41
C SER A 114 -1.27 -3.31 1.31
N ARG A 115 -1.46 -4.61 1.02
CA ARG A 115 -1.05 -5.74 1.85
C ARG A 115 -0.57 -6.93 0.99
N PRO A 116 0.45 -6.74 0.13
CA PRO A 116 0.87 -7.74 -0.85
C PRO A 116 1.39 -9.05 -0.24
N ASP A 117 1.83 -9.02 1.02
CA ASP A 117 2.41 -10.20 1.69
C ASP A 117 1.39 -11.05 2.48
N ILE A 118 0.15 -10.58 2.64
CA ILE A 118 -0.84 -11.20 3.55
C ILE A 118 -2.25 -11.30 2.96
N PHE A 119 -2.44 -10.98 1.68
CA PHE A 119 -3.78 -10.84 1.11
C PHE A 119 -4.44 -12.19 0.82
N LEU A 120 -3.68 -13.26 0.54
CA LEU A 120 -4.25 -14.58 0.20
C LEU A 120 -4.95 -15.24 1.38
N ASN A 121 -4.42 -15.05 2.59
CA ASN A 121 -5.01 -15.53 3.83
C ASN A 121 -5.90 -14.49 4.50
N GLY A 122 -5.58 -13.22 4.33
CA GLY A 122 -6.28 -12.13 4.99
C GLY A 122 -7.68 -11.89 4.45
N GLY A 123 -7.90 -12.09 3.14
CA GLY A 123 -9.18 -11.84 2.48
C GLY A 123 -9.64 -10.37 2.56
N GLU A 124 -10.18 -9.87 1.45
CA GLU A 124 -10.75 -8.52 1.34
C GLU A 124 -11.84 -8.25 2.42
N THR A 125 -12.50 -9.33 2.88
CA THR A 125 -13.57 -9.31 3.88
C THR A 125 -13.09 -9.56 5.32
N SER A 126 -11.79 -9.49 5.61
CA SER A 126 -11.26 -9.68 6.98
C SER A 126 -11.95 -8.76 7.99
N LEU A 127 -12.10 -9.27 9.21
CA LEU A 127 -12.61 -8.50 10.36
C LEU A 127 -11.81 -7.20 10.55
N ALA A 128 -10.49 -7.23 10.31
CA ALA A 128 -9.64 -6.05 10.36
C ALA A 128 -10.02 -4.98 9.32
N THR A 129 -10.30 -5.37 8.08
CA THR A 129 -10.76 -4.46 7.02
C THR A 129 -12.15 -3.88 7.35
N LYS A 130 -13.06 -4.71 7.84
CA LYS A 130 -14.40 -4.27 8.29
C LYS A 130 -14.33 -3.28 9.44
N ILE A 131 -13.47 -3.54 10.44
CA ILE A 131 -13.24 -2.64 11.57
C ILE A 131 -12.62 -1.33 11.07
N ALA A 132 -11.61 -1.38 10.21
CA ALA A 132 -10.99 -0.17 9.66
C ALA A 132 -11.99 0.70 8.88
N ASN A 133 -12.87 0.08 8.09
CA ASN A 133 -13.95 0.78 7.39
C ASN A 133 -14.97 1.37 8.39
N ALA A 134 -15.43 0.58 9.35
CA ALA A 134 -16.39 1.02 10.37
C ALA A 134 -15.85 2.17 11.26
N LEU A 135 -14.55 2.18 11.51
CA LEU A 135 -13.85 3.25 12.24
C LEU A 135 -13.51 4.46 11.37
N GLY A 136 -13.86 4.46 10.08
CA GLY A 136 -13.61 5.58 9.16
C GLY A 136 -12.13 5.80 8.83
N LEU A 137 -11.29 4.76 8.98
CA LEU A 137 -9.85 4.83 8.66
C LEU A 137 -9.58 4.70 7.16
N ILE A 138 -10.55 4.17 6.41
CA ILE A 138 -10.50 4.08 4.95
C ILE A 138 -11.23 5.30 4.38
N PRO A 139 -10.54 6.18 3.63
CA PRO A 139 -11.17 7.35 3.04
C PRO A 139 -12.12 6.92 1.91
N LYS A 140 -13.28 7.60 1.80
CA LYS A 140 -14.30 7.29 0.78
C LYS A 140 -13.91 7.73 -0.63
N THR A 141 -13.00 8.70 -0.72
CA THR A 141 -12.43 9.22 -1.96
C THR A 141 -10.93 9.42 -1.78
N ARG A 142 -10.17 9.46 -2.87
CA ARG A 142 -8.73 9.73 -2.78
C ARG A 142 -8.51 11.13 -2.18
N PRO A 143 -7.48 11.35 -1.36
CA PRO A 143 -7.17 12.68 -0.83
C PRO A 143 -6.82 13.70 -1.93
N MET A 144 -6.36 13.22 -3.09
CA MET A 144 -5.88 14.06 -4.19
C MET A 144 -6.97 14.39 -5.22
N ASP A 145 -8.01 13.57 -5.33
CA ASP A 145 -9.13 13.78 -6.26
C ASP A 145 -10.42 13.09 -5.77
N GLU A 146 -11.58 13.50 -6.30
CA GLU A 146 -12.90 12.99 -5.86
C GLU A 146 -13.23 11.58 -6.38
N VAL A 147 -12.23 10.82 -6.84
CA VAL A 147 -12.44 9.44 -7.27
C VAL A 147 -12.72 8.57 -6.04
N LYS A 148 -13.81 7.80 -6.12
CA LYS A 148 -14.22 6.88 -5.06
C LYS A 148 -13.16 5.79 -4.86
N VAL A 149 -12.90 5.47 -3.60
CA VAL A 149 -11.96 4.41 -3.22
C VAL A 149 -12.72 3.42 -2.36
N ASP A 150 -12.60 2.15 -2.72
CA ASP A 150 -12.96 1.05 -1.85
C ASP A 150 -11.81 0.04 -1.78
N VAL A 151 -11.91 -0.92 -0.89
CA VAL A 151 -10.93 -2.00 -0.75
C VAL A 151 -10.89 -2.89 -1.99
N ASP A 152 -12.03 -3.02 -2.68
CA ASP A 152 -12.21 -3.86 -3.86
C ASP A 152 -11.98 -3.09 -5.17
N THR A 153 -11.83 -1.76 -5.13
CA THR A 153 -11.52 -1.00 -6.35
C THR A 153 -10.09 -1.30 -6.82
N VAL A 154 -9.91 -1.39 -8.13
CA VAL A 154 -8.61 -1.57 -8.79
C VAL A 154 -7.61 -0.54 -8.28
N ALA A 155 -6.40 -1.02 -8.00
CA ALA A 155 -5.27 -0.25 -7.50
C ALA A 155 -4.09 -0.31 -8.49
N GLU A 156 -3.21 0.68 -8.39
CA GLU A 156 -1.97 0.71 -9.16
C GLU A 156 -0.91 -0.19 -8.48
N ASP A 157 -0.25 -1.04 -9.26
CA ASP A 157 0.78 -1.98 -8.78
C ASP A 157 1.94 -1.29 -8.05
N GLU A 158 2.19 -0.02 -8.38
CA GLU A 158 3.21 0.82 -7.74
C GLU A 158 3.07 0.83 -6.21
N GLN A 159 1.83 0.87 -5.71
CA GLN A 159 1.55 0.84 -4.28
C GLN A 159 1.95 -0.51 -3.67
N GLY A 160 1.65 -1.61 -4.37
CA GLY A 160 2.06 -2.95 -3.96
C GLY A 160 3.58 -3.12 -3.94
N LEU A 161 4.26 -2.57 -4.95
CA LEU A 161 5.73 -2.58 -5.03
C LEU A 161 6.36 -1.80 -3.86
N PHE A 162 5.84 -0.61 -3.56
CA PHE A 162 6.28 0.16 -2.40
C PHE A 162 6.10 -0.62 -1.09
N MET A 163 4.94 -1.24 -0.89
CA MET A 163 4.66 -2.02 0.32
C MET A 163 5.55 -3.27 0.44
N HIS A 164 5.82 -3.95 -0.67
CA HIS A 164 6.54 -5.22 -0.68
C HIS A 164 8.05 -5.07 -0.58
N CYS A 165 8.65 -4.07 -1.24
CA CYS A 165 10.11 -3.93 -1.28
C CYS A 165 10.63 -2.52 -0.99
N GLY A 166 9.74 -1.55 -0.72
CA GLY A 166 10.12 -0.16 -0.46
C GLY A 166 10.50 0.64 -1.71
N LEU A 167 10.43 0.04 -2.91
CA LEU A 167 10.89 0.65 -4.15
C LEU A 167 9.72 1.25 -4.94
N SER A 168 9.56 2.57 -4.88
CA SER A 168 8.61 3.33 -5.71
C SER A 168 8.79 4.84 -5.50
N PRO A 169 8.44 5.68 -6.49
CA PRO A 169 8.28 7.13 -6.31
C PRO A 169 7.43 7.55 -5.10
N ILE A 170 6.44 6.75 -4.68
CA ILE A 170 5.66 6.94 -3.44
C ILE A 170 6.57 7.09 -2.22
N GLY A 171 7.69 6.36 -2.17
CA GLY A 171 8.67 6.45 -1.09
C GLY A 171 9.23 7.86 -0.92
N GLY A 172 9.44 8.59 -2.02
CA GLY A 172 9.87 9.99 -1.97
C GLY A 172 8.80 10.94 -1.42
N GLY A 173 7.51 10.58 -1.50
CA GLY A 173 6.45 11.33 -0.82
C GLY A 173 6.41 11.08 0.69
N VAL A 174 6.79 9.88 1.13
CA VAL A 174 6.85 9.49 2.54
C VAL A 174 8.12 10.05 3.21
N PHE A 175 9.28 9.91 2.57
CA PHE A 175 10.57 10.40 3.05
C PHE A 175 11.22 11.35 2.02
N PRO A 176 10.77 12.61 1.93
CA PRO A 176 11.15 13.54 0.85
C PRO A 176 12.56 14.13 0.93
N LYS A 177 13.37 13.74 1.93
CA LYS A 177 14.67 14.36 2.22
C LYS A 177 15.88 13.50 1.85
N ASN A 178 15.67 12.38 1.17
CA ASN A 178 16.72 11.47 0.72
C ASN A 178 16.67 11.27 -0.79
#